data_AF-A0A4R2BHV6-F1
#
_entry.id   AF-A0A4R2BHV6-F1
#
_cell.length_a   1.000
_cell.length_b   1.000
_cell.length_c   1.000
_cell.angle_alpha   90.00
_cell.angle_beta   90.00
_cell.angle_gamma   90.00
#
_symmetry.space_group_name_H-M   'P 1'
#
loop_
_entity.id
_entity.type
_entity.pdbx_description
1 polymer ?
#
loop_
_entity_poly.entity_id
_entity_poly.type
_entity_poly.pdbx_seq_one_letter_code
_entity_poly.pdbx_strand_id
1 'polypeptide(L)'
;MNPFLSFLIRSAAAIPAAVVIWLISFFGLEFPFLLSSAAALAGGALIYWLAGIFSDARFLKKHGLTRKEYRYIRKNLDEAKKKISRLNKTLFSIRHFPSIKQRIELFRVIRKIYSMTKKEPKRFYQAERFYFSHLDSILELTEKYAFISSQPKKNRELDEALYQTRETLSELSKAVEKDLYQVLSNDLEHLSFEIDVAKHSIKTANDIKNEARQSVPLPKNTAKPEVPAAPSHFVHTETNANKRAEEEEKTESQQQTGPRYSINTHTKEKVEIPIYTTREERYKAENRRSNR
;
A
#
# COMPACT_ATOMS: atom_id res chain seq x y z
N MET A 1 4.43 10.74 -2.85
CA MET A 1 5.43 10.16 -3.77
C MET A 1 6.84 10.29 -3.16
N ASN A 2 7.73 9.32 -3.38
CA ASN A 2 9.14 9.49 -2.98
C ASN A 2 9.74 10.69 -3.75
N PRO A 3 10.45 11.61 -3.08
CA PRO A 3 10.95 12.84 -3.71
C PRO A 3 11.89 12.56 -4.89
N PHE A 4 12.70 11.50 -4.79
CA PHE A 4 13.58 11.04 -5.86
C PHE A 4 12.80 10.53 -7.08
N LEU A 5 11.77 9.71 -6.86
CA LEU A 5 10.94 9.18 -7.95
C LEU A 5 10.14 10.28 -8.63
N SER A 6 9.62 11.24 -7.85
CA SER A 6 8.93 12.41 -8.42
C SER A 6 9.85 13.26 -9.28
N PHE A 7 11.12 13.42 -8.86
CA PHE A 7 12.12 14.13 -9.63
C PHE A 7 12.41 13.42 -10.95
N LEU A 8 12.67 12.10 -10.93
CA LEU A 8 12.93 11.32 -12.14
C LEU A 8 11.80 11.39 -13.15
N ILE A 9 10.55 11.20 -12.72
CA ILE A 9 9.38 11.23 -13.63
C ILE A 9 9.22 12.62 -14.27
N ARG A 10 9.39 13.69 -13.49
CA ARG A 10 9.25 15.07 -14.01
C ARG A 10 10.40 15.42 -14.96
N SER A 11 11.64 15.08 -14.61
CA SER A 11 12.83 15.33 -15.44
C SER A 11 12.81 14.53 -16.74
N ALA A 12 12.36 13.27 -16.71
CA ALA A 12 12.23 12.43 -17.90
C ALA A 12 11.24 13.00 -18.94
N ALA A 13 10.23 13.75 -18.50
CA ALA A 13 9.30 14.44 -19.40
C ALA A 13 9.83 15.82 -19.83
N ALA A 14 10.40 16.59 -18.89
CA ALA A 14 10.79 17.98 -19.13
C ALA A 14 12.05 18.13 -20.00
N ILE A 15 13.06 17.27 -19.83
CA ILE A 15 14.35 17.41 -20.52
C ILE A 15 14.20 17.18 -22.04
N PRO A 16 13.59 16.06 -22.53
CA PRO A 16 13.42 15.87 -23.97
C PRO A 16 12.54 16.96 -24.58
N ALA A 17 11.49 17.38 -23.87
CA ALA A 17 10.62 18.43 -24.35
C ALA A 17 11.34 19.78 -24.47
N ALA A 18 12.21 20.13 -23.50
CA ALA A 18 13.03 21.34 -23.59
C ALA A 18 13.98 21.29 -24.80
N VAL A 19 14.59 20.13 -25.09
CA VAL A 19 15.43 19.96 -26.29
C VAL A 19 14.62 20.15 -27.57
N VAL A 20 13.41 19.58 -27.64
CA VAL A 20 12.53 19.74 -28.80
C VAL A 20 12.09 21.21 -28.96
N ILE A 21 11.70 21.87 -27.87
CA ILE A 21 11.34 23.30 -27.88
C ILE A 21 12.53 24.15 -28.34
N TRP A 22 13.74 23.83 -27.89
CA TRP A 22 14.96 24.51 -28.30
C TRP A 22 15.22 24.36 -29.81
N LEU A 23 15.13 23.13 -30.33
CA LEU A 23 15.33 22.84 -31.76
C LEU A 23 14.28 23.54 -32.63
N ILE A 24 13.00 23.49 -32.25
CA ILE A 24 11.93 24.15 -32.99
C ILE A 24 12.11 25.67 -32.96
N SER A 25 12.49 26.25 -31.82
CA SER A 25 12.71 27.70 -31.71
C SER A 25 13.90 28.16 -32.54
N PHE A 26 14.99 27.40 -32.56
CA PHE A 26 16.22 27.76 -33.27
C PHE A 26 16.10 27.54 -34.79
N PHE A 27 15.62 26.36 -35.23
CA PHE A 27 15.56 26.01 -36.65
C PHE A 27 14.24 26.40 -37.33
N GLY A 28 13.11 26.36 -36.62
CA GLY A 28 11.80 26.61 -37.20
C GLY A 28 11.36 28.07 -37.13
N LEU A 29 11.68 28.77 -36.03
CA LEU A 29 11.30 30.18 -35.80
C LEU A 29 12.46 31.16 -36.00
N GLU A 30 13.65 30.65 -36.31
CA GLU A 30 14.88 31.43 -36.52
C GLU A 30 15.23 32.39 -35.36
N PHE A 31 14.84 32.04 -34.13
CA PHE A 31 15.16 32.86 -32.97
C PHE A 31 16.66 32.81 -32.63
N PRO A 32 17.26 33.95 -32.20
CA PRO A 32 18.66 33.97 -31.81
C PRO A 32 18.92 32.99 -30.66
N PHE A 33 20.15 32.47 -30.61
CA PHE A 33 20.55 31.41 -29.68
C PHE A 33 20.11 31.64 -28.22
N LEU A 34 20.26 32.88 -27.73
CA LEU A 34 19.87 33.25 -26.36
C LEU A 34 18.36 33.17 -26.15
N LEU A 35 17.55 33.61 -27.11
CA LEU A 35 16.09 33.60 -27.02
C LEU A 35 15.54 32.17 -27.11
N SER A 36 16.09 31.35 -28.02
CA SER A 36 15.77 29.92 -28.13
C SER A 36 16.11 29.16 -26.85
N SER A 37 17.25 29.46 -26.23
CA SER A 37 17.64 28.89 -24.94
C SER A 37 16.72 29.32 -23.81
N ALA A 38 16.32 30.60 -23.77
CA ALA A 38 15.35 31.09 -22.80
C ALA A 38 13.97 30.42 -22.97
N ALA A 39 13.50 30.27 -24.22
CA ALA A 39 12.24 29.60 -24.54
C ALA A 39 12.25 28.12 -24.11
N ALA A 40 13.35 27.42 -24.36
CA ALA A 40 13.54 26.03 -23.95
C ALA A 40 13.53 25.86 -22.43
N LEU A 41 14.21 26.74 -21.69
CA LEU A 41 14.21 26.74 -20.23
C LEU A 41 12.81 27.04 -19.67
N ALA A 42 12.13 28.05 -20.21
CA ALA A 42 10.78 28.41 -19.80
C ALA A 42 9.79 27.27 -20.08
N GLY A 43 9.81 26.72 -21.30
CA GLY A 43 8.98 25.60 -21.71
C GLY A 43 9.26 24.33 -20.88
N GLY A 44 10.53 23.99 -20.67
CA GLY A 44 10.95 22.88 -19.82
C GLY A 44 10.48 23.04 -18.38
N ALA A 45 10.59 24.23 -17.81
CA ALA A 45 10.11 24.53 -16.45
C ALA A 45 8.57 24.39 -16.34
N LEU A 46 7.83 24.88 -17.35
CA LEU A 46 6.37 24.71 -17.41
C LEU A 46 5.98 23.24 -17.48
N ILE A 47 6.65 22.45 -18.33
CA ILE A 47 6.39 21.01 -18.45
C ILE A 47 6.74 20.27 -17.15
N TYR A 48 7.84 20.61 -16.50
CA TYR A 48 8.22 20.05 -15.21
C TYR A 48 7.15 20.31 -14.14
N TRP A 49 6.59 21.52 -14.10
CA TRP A 49 5.52 21.89 -13.17
C TRP A 49 4.22 21.13 -13.46
N LEU A 50 3.79 21.08 -14.73
CA LEU A 50 2.61 20.35 -15.18
C LEU A 50 2.71 18.84 -14.88
N ALA A 51 3.86 18.23 -15.20
CA ALA A 51 4.13 16.82 -14.90
C ALA A 51 4.04 16.55 -13.39
N GLY A 52 4.43 17.51 -12.56
CA GLY A 52 4.31 17.42 -11.11
C GLY A 52 2.87 17.37 -10.63
N ILE A 53 2.03 18.28 -11.10
CA ILE A 53 0.60 18.32 -10.74
C ILE A 53 -0.10 17.03 -11.16
N PHE A 54 0.15 16.58 -12.40
CA PHE A 54 -0.47 15.38 -12.93
C PHE A 54 -0.02 14.11 -12.19
N SER A 55 1.27 14.00 -11.87
CA SER A 55 1.80 12.88 -11.11
C SER A 55 1.24 12.82 -9.69
N ASP A 56 1.16 13.96 -9.01
CA ASP A 56 0.59 14.04 -7.66
C ASP A 56 -0.91 13.71 -7.67
N ALA A 57 -1.66 14.24 -8.64
CA ALA A 57 -3.08 13.93 -8.81
C ALA A 57 -3.32 12.43 -9.07
N ARG A 58 -2.51 11.80 -9.95
CA ARG A 58 -2.59 10.35 -10.19
C ARG A 58 -2.24 9.53 -8.95
N PHE A 59 -1.21 9.92 -8.21
CA PHE A 59 -0.82 9.25 -6.96
C PHE A 59 -1.97 9.31 -5.93
N LEU A 60 -2.56 10.49 -5.75
CA LEU A 60 -3.69 10.67 -4.84
C LEU A 60 -4.91 9.85 -5.26
N LYS A 61 -5.26 9.89 -6.56
CA LYS A 61 -6.38 9.11 -7.12
C LYS A 61 -6.15 7.60 -6.97
N LYS A 62 -4.94 7.11 -7.29
CA LYS A 62 -4.57 5.69 -7.15
C LYS A 62 -4.72 5.19 -5.72
N HIS A 63 -4.39 6.03 -4.73
CA HIS A 63 -4.54 5.69 -3.33
C HIS A 63 -5.89 6.12 -2.72
N GLY A 64 -6.79 6.71 -3.50
CA GLY A 64 -8.09 7.19 -3.02
C GLY A 64 -7.99 8.20 -1.88
N LEU A 65 -7.04 9.14 -1.96
CA LEU A 65 -6.76 10.13 -0.93
C LEU A 65 -7.02 11.55 -1.42
N THR A 66 -7.60 12.38 -0.56
CA THR A 66 -7.65 13.83 -0.76
C THR A 66 -6.29 14.48 -0.45
N ARG A 67 -6.08 15.69 -0.96
CA ARG A 67 -4.85 16.47 -0.68
C ARG A 67 -4.66 16.77 0.81
N LYS A 68 -5.76 17.00 1.54
CA LYS A 68 -5.74 17.29 2.98
C LYS A 68 -5.33 16.05 3.77
N GLU A 69 -5.94 14.91 3.48
CA GLU A 69 -5.59 13.62 4.12
C GLU A 69 -4.14 13.25 3.84
N TYR A 70 -3.69 13.34 2.59
CA TYR A 70 -2.31 13.01 2.27
C TYR A 70 -1.31 13.90 3.01
N ARG A 71 -1.61 15.20 3.16
CA ARG A 71 -0.77 16.13 3.95
C ARG A 71 -0.75 15.74 5.42
N TYR A 72 -1.90 15.38 5.99
CA TYR A 72 -2.00 14.92 7.38
C TYR A 72 -1.18 13.64 7.61
N ILE A 73 -1.37 12.63 6.75
CA ILE A 73 -0.61 11.37 6.81
C ILE A 73 0.89 11.66 6.71
N ARG A 74 1.30 12.46 5.72
CA ARG A 74 2.71 12.80 5.51
C ARG A 74 3.34 13.47 6.73
N LYS A 75 2.64 14.41 7.36
CA LYS A 75 3.10 15.07 8.59
C LYS A 75 3.38 14.05 9.70
N ASN A 76 2.45 13.13 9.94
CA ASN A 76 2.61 12.09 10.97
C ASN A 76 3.72 11.09 10.62
N LEU A 77 3.86 10.71 9.34
CA LEU A 77 4.97 9.86 8.89
C LEU A 77 6.33 10.54 9.11
N ASP A 78 6.43 11.86 8.84
CA ASP A 78 7.67 12.61 9.04
C ASP A 78 8.03 12.72 10.55
N GLU A 79 7.04 12.85 11.42
CA GLU A 79 7.23 12.81 12.87
C GLU A 79 7.67 11.41 13.35
N ALA A 80 6.95 10.37 12.92
CA ALA A 80 7.29 8.99 13.24
C ALA A 80 8.69 8.60 12.75
N LYS A 81 9.12 9.09 11.58
CA LYS A 81 10.49 8.89 11.09
C LYS A 81 11.55 9.39 12.09
N LYS A 82 11.30 10.54 12.73
CA LYS A 82 12.20 11.09 13.76
C LYS A 82 12.21 10.20 15.01
N LYS A 83 11.03 9.76 15.47
CA LYS A 83 10.86 8.85 16.60
C LYS A 83 11.58 7.51 16.37
N ILE A 84 11.39 6.90 15.19
CA ILE A 84 12.07 5.65 14.78
C ILE A 84 13.59 5.83 14.71
N SER A 85 14.08 6.97 14.22
CA SER A 85 15.51 7.27 14.17
C SER A 85 16.13 7.39 15.57
N ARG A 86 15.44 8.08 16.51
CA ARG A 86 15.85 8.14 17.92
C ARG A 86 15.85 6.75 18.55
N LEU A 87 14.74 6.00 18.40
CA LEU A 87 14.61 4.64 18.91
C LEU A 87 15.76 3.75 18.43
N ASN A 88 16.12 3.81 17.14
CA ASN A 88 17.25 3.07 16.60
C ASN A 88 18.54 3.35 17.38
N LYS A 89 18.88 4.63 17.59
CA LYS A 89 20.08 5.03 18.33
C LYS A 89 20.06 4.50 19.77
N THR A 90 18.94 4.65 20.46
CA THR A 90 18.76 4.21 21.85
C THR A 90 18.83 2.69 21.99
N LEU A 91 18.24 1.93 21.07
CA LEU A 91 18.29 0.47 21.11
C LEU A 91 19.73 -0.07 20.97
N PHE A 92 20.59 0.62 20.21
CA PHE A 92 21.99 0.26 20.01
C PHE A 92 22.92 0.74 21.14
N SER A 93 22.54 1.76 21.93
CA SER A 93 23.34 2.18 23.08
C SER A 93 23.25 1.22 24.28
N ILE A 94 22.21 0.38 24.32
CA ILE A 94 21.99 -0.59 25.42
C ILE A 94 22.94 -1.79 25.26
N ARG A 95 23.95 -1.88 26.12
CA ARG A 95 24.96 -2.96 26.13
C ARG A 95 24.49 -4.22 26.89
N HIS A 96 23.26 -4.67 26.64
CA HIS A 96 22.68 -5.88 27.26
C HIS A 96 22.40 -6.95 26.20
N PHE A 97 23.27 -7.95 26.09
CA PHE A 97 23.25 -8.97 25.03
C PHE A 97 22.01 -9.88 25.02
N PRO A 98 21.49 -10.41 26.16
CA PRO A 98 20.40 -11.38 26.12
C PRO A 98 19.12 -10.88 25.41
N SER A 99 18.84 -9.58 25.49
CA SER A 99 17.64 -8.98 24.91
C SER A 99 17.88 -8.30 23.54
N ILE A 100 19.07 -8.46 22.93
CA ILE A 100 19.38 -7.83 21.63
C ILE A 100 18.48 -8.36 20.52
N LYS A 101 18.20 -9.67 20.51
CA LYS A 101 17.34 -10.31 19.51
C LYS A 101 15.94 -9.69 19.51
N GLN A 102 15.31 -9.62 20.68
CA GLN A 102 13.99 -9.01 20.87
C GLN A 102 13.95 -7.55 20.39
N ARG A 103 14.98 -6.76 20.72
CA ARG A 103 15.09 -5.37 20.24
C ARG A 103 15.19 -5.26 18.72
N ILE A 104 15.97 -6.13 18.08
CA ILE A 104 16.10 -6.16 16.61
C ILE A 104 14.77 -6.55 15.95
N GLU A 105 14.08 -7.56 16.49
CA GLU A 105 12.76 -7.98 15.99
C GLU A 105 11.75 -6.84 16.12
N LEU A 106 11.63 -6.23 17.29
CA LEU A 106 10.75 -5.08 17.52
C LEU A 106 11.02 -3.97 16.50
N PHE A 107 12.29 -3.60 16.34
CA PHE A 107 12.66 -2.54 15.40
C PHE A 107 12.39 -2.89 13.93
N ARG A 108 12.51 -4.17 13.57
CA ARG A 108 12.14 -4.68 12.24
C ARG A 108 10.65 -4.51 11.98
N VAL A 109 9.79 -4.88 12.94
CA VAL A 109 8.32 -4.73 12.85
C VAL A 109 7.95 -3.24 12.72
N ILE A 110 8.51 -2.38 13.58
CA ILE A 110 8.32 -0.92 13.53
C ILE A 110 8.67 -0.37 12.14
N ARG A 111 9.84 -0.74 11.59
CA ARG A 111 10.25 -0.32 10.24
C ARG A 111 9.35 -0.87 9.15
N LYS A 112 8.81 -2.08 9.32
CA LYS A 112 7.89 -2.69 8.36
C LYS A 112 6.58 -1.90 8.28
N ILE A 113 5.96 -1.59 9.41
CA ILE A 113 4.73 -0.76 9.47
C ILE A 113 4.99 0.60 8.81
N TYR A 114 6.09 1.27 9.19
CA TYR A 114 6.45 2.57 8.60
C TYR A 114 6.68 2.48 7.08
N SER A 115 7.36 1.44 6.60
CA SER A 115 7.60 1.25 5.17
C SER A 115 6.31 1.00 4.38
N MET A 116 5.41 0.17 4.90
CA MET A 116 4.12 -0.14 4.27
C MET A 116 3.23 1.09 4.16
N THR A 117 3.06 1.82 5.27
CA THR A 117 2.25 3.04 5.31
C THR A 117 2.89 4.20 4.54
N LYS A 118 4.22 4.23 4.36
CA LYS A 118 4.86 5.17 3.44
C LYS A 118 4.60 4.83 1.97
N LYS A 119 4.60 3.54 1.62
CA LYS A 119 4.33 3.06 0.25
C LYS A 119 2.86 3.22 -0.13
N GLU A 120 1.97 2.90 0.79
CA GLU A 120 0.52 2.95 0.64
C GLU A 120 -0.07 3.82 1.75
N PRO A 121 -0.14 5.15 1.54
CA PRO A 121 -0.49 6.10 2.61
C PRO A 121 -1.86 5.87 3.22
N LYS A 122 -2.80 5.27 2.50
CA LYS A 122 -4.13 4.94 3.03
C LYS A 122 -4.09 3.93 4.19
N ARG A 123 -3.07 3.05 4.23
CA ARG A 123 -2.85 2.12 5.35
C ARG A 123 -2.47 2.82 6.66
N PHE A 124 -2.13 4.10 6.62
CA PHE A 124 -1.86 4.89 7.82
C PHE A 124 -3.01 4.80 8.84
N TYR A 125 -4.26 4.79 8.37
CA TYR A 125 -5.44 4.69 9.24
C TYR A 125 -5.59 3.31 9.89
N GLN A 126 -5.09 2.24 9.26
CA GLN A 126 -5.03 0.91 9.88
C GLN A 126 -3.94 0.84 10.96
N ALA A 127 -2.91 1.68 10.83
CA ALA A 127 -1.80 1.80 11.77
C ALA A 127 -2.00 2.93 12.81
N GLU A 128 -3.24 3.40 13.03
CA GLU A 128 -3.48 4.58 13.89
C GLU A 128 -2.95 4.37 15.32
N ARG A 129 -3.24 3.21 15.93
CA ARG A 129 -2.75 2.86 17.28
C ARG A 129 -1.23 2.80 17.36
N PHE A 130 -0.59 2.25 16.33
CA PHE A 130 0.87 2.25 16.22
C PHE A 130 1.44 3.67 16.27
N TYR A 131 0.90 4.58 15.44
CA TYR A 131 1.44 5.94 15.29
C TYR A 131 1.18 6.86 16.48
N PHE A 132 0.03 6.71 17.15
CA PHE A 132 -0.40 7.61 18.22
C PHE A 132 -0.24 7.05 19.63
N SER A 133 0.12 5.77 19.78
CA SER A 133 0.32 5.16 21.09
C SER A 133 1.59 4.32 21.13
N HIS A 134 1.61 3.16 20.48
CA HIS A 134 2.63 2.16 20.77
C HIS A 134 4.05 2.63 20.43
N LEU A 135 4.24 3.35 19.30
CA LEU A 135 5.56 3.88 18.93
C LEU A 135 6.11 4.85 19.98
N ASP A 136 5.26 5.70 20.55
CA ASP A 136 5.64 6.70 21.54
C ASP A 136 6.00 6.04 22.87
N SER A 137 5.16 5.12 23.34
CA SER A 137 5.42 4.37 24.56
C SER A 137 6.70 3.54 24.47
N ILE A 138 6.94 2.88 23.34
CA ILE A 138 8.18 2.12 23.11
C ILE A 138 9.39 3.05 23.14
N LEU A 139 9.33 4.20 22.46
CA LEU A 139 10.43 5.15 22.45
C LEU A 139 10.75 5.63 23.86
N GLU A 140 9.72 6.05 24.61
CA GLU A 140 9.89 6.58 25.96
C GLU A 140 10.46 5.52 26.92
N LEU A 141 9.90 4.31 26.93
CA LEU A 141 10.38 3.23 27.79
C LEU A 141 11.81 2.79 27.42
N THR A 142 12.14 2.75 26.13
CA THR A 142 13.48 2.40 25.69
C THR A 142 14.50 3.47 26.11
N GLU A 143 14.17 4.75 25.99
CA GLU A 143 15.04 5.85 26.41
C GLU A 143 15.25 5.86 27.93
N LYS A 144 14.18 5.69 28.72
CA LYS A 144 14.28 5.57 30.18
C LYS A 144 15.07 4.34 30.60
N TYR A 145 14.83 3.19 29.97
CA TYR A 145 15.59 1.96 30.23
C TYR A 145 17.08 2.18 29.95
N ALA A 146 17.43 2.76 28.80
CA ALA A 146 18.81 3.01 28.43
C ALA A 146 19.50 3.91 29.47
N PHE A 147 18.84 5.00 29.86
CA PHE A 147 19.33 5.93 30.88
C PHE A 147 19.58 5.24 32.23
N ILE A 148 18.61 4.50 32.77
CA ILE A 148 18.73 3.81 34.05
C ILE A 148 19.80 2.71 33.98
N SER A 149 19.83 1.94 32.88
CA SER A 149 20.79 0.84 32.71
C SER A 149 22.25 1.29 32.66
N SER A 150 22.49 2.55 32.30
CA SER A 150 23.82 3.15 32.24
C SER A 150 24.34 3.69 33.57
N GLN A 151 23.51 3.73 34.62
CA GLN A 151 23.90 4.29 35.92
C GLN A 151 24.92 3.38 36.64
N PRO A 152 25.96 3.94 37.28
CA PRO A 152 27.03 3.16 37.92
C PRO A 152 26.60 2.49 39.23
N LYS A 153 25.68 3.11 39.98
CA LYS A 153 25.15 2.56 41.24
C LYS A 153 23.75 2.01 40.98
N LYS A 154 23.60 0.70 41.10
CA LYS A 154 22.31 0.02 41.02
C LYS A 154 21.83 -0.30 42.43
N ASN A 155 20.57 -0.02 42.72
CA ASN A 155 19.91 -0.44 43.93
C ASN A 155 18.73 -1.36 43.55
N ARG A 156 18.14 -2.03 44.55
CA ARG A 156 17.05 -2.99 44.33
C ARG A 156 15.86 -2.39 43.56
N GLU A 157 15.51 -1.14 43.85
CA GLU A 157 14.41 -0.42 43.19
C GLU A 157 14.69 -0.18 41.70
N LEU A 158 15.92 0.21 41.33
CA LEU A 158 16.33 0.37 39.94
C LEU A 158 16.32 -0.96 39.18
N ASP A 159 16.75 -2.06 39.80
CA ASP A 159 16.71 -3.38 39.18
C ASP A 159 15.28 -3.86 38.95
N GLU A 160 14.38 -3.60 39.90
CA GLU A 160 12.94 -3.87 39.77
C GLU A 160 12.31 -3.04 38.65
N ALA A 161 12.60 -1.74 38.58
CA ALA A 161 12.13 -0.86 37.50
C ALA A 161 12.66 -1.30 36.12
N LEU A 162 13.94 -1.73 36.03
CA LEU A 162 14.52 -2.27 34.80
C LEU A 162 13.88 -3.60 34.40
N TYR A 163 13.46 -4.43 35.36
CA TYR A 163 12.73 -5.67 35.09
C TYR A 163 11.32 -5.38 34.56
N GLN A 164 10.54 -4.57 35.27
CA GLN A 164 9.19 -4.18 34.85
C GLN A 164 9.20 -3.52 33.47
N THR A 165 10.16 -2.63 33.20
CA THR A 165 10.28 -1.98 31.88
C THR A 165 10.54 -2.99 30.76
N ARG A 166 11.31 -4.06 31.02
CA ARG A 166 11.55 -5.12 30.02
C ARG A 166 10.29 -5.92 29.73
N GLU A 167 9.52 -6.26 30.77
CA GLU A 167 8.24 -6.96 30.62
C GLU A 167 7.25 -6.09 29.82
N THR A 168 7.10 -4.82 30.16
CA THR A 168 6.23 -3.89 29.41
C THR A 168 6.68 -3.70 27.96
N LEU A 169 7.99 -3.62 27.70
CA LEU A 169 8.50 -3.57 26.32
C LEU A 169 8.21 -4.85 25.54
N SER A 170 8.21 -6.02 26.20
CA SER A 170 7.81 -7.30 25.60
C SER A 170 6.33 -7.30 25.23
N GLU A 171 5.46 -6.78 26.10
CA GLU A 171 4.02 -6.63 25.82
C GLU A 171 3.75 -5.64 24.67
N LEU A 172 4.43 -4.49 24.68
CA LEU A 172 4.34 -3.52 23.59
C LEU A 172 4.87 -4.08 22.26
N SER A 173 5.88 -4.95 22.29
CA SER A 173 6.34 -5.64 21.09
C SER A 173 5.22 -6.49 20.48
N LYS A 174 4.50 -7.25 21.30
CA LYS A 174 3.32 -8.03 20.86
C LYS A 174 2.19 -7.12 20.35
N ALA A 175 2.00 -5.96 20.97
CA ALA A 175 1.00 -4.99 20.52
C ALA A 175 1.34 -4.41 19.13
N VAL A 176 2.61 -4.09 18.88
CA VAL A 176 3.07 -3.61 17.57
C VAL A 176 3.03 -4.71 16.50
N GLU A 177 3.26 -5.97 16.86
CA GLU A 177 3.02 -7.10 15.96
C GLU A 177 1.54 -7.18 15.55
N LYS A 178 0.61 -6.97 16.50
CA LYS A 178 -0.83 -6.91 16.19
C LYS A 178 -1.17 -5.72 15.28
N ASP A 179 -0.56 -4.55 15.50
CA ASP A 179 -0.74 -3.42 14.59
C ASP A 179 -0.25 -3.75 13.17
N LEU A 180 0.87 -4.48 13.05
CA LEU A 180 1.35 -4.94 11.74
C LEU A 180 0.32 -5.87 11.07
N TYR A 181 -0.28 -6.80 11.82
CA TYR A 181 -1.36 -7.64 11.29
C TYR A 181 -2.57 -6.83 10.85
N GLN A 182 -2.95 -5.78 11.60
CA GLN A 182 -4.03 -4.89 11.20
C GLN A 182 -3.72 -4.16 9.89
N VAL A 183 -2.47 -3.73 9.69
CA VAL A 183 -2.00 -3.11 8.44
C VAL A 183 -1.96 -4.09 7.27
N LEU A 184 -1.81 -5.38 7.54
CA LEU A 184 -1.80 -6.46 6.54
C LEU A 184 -3.19 -7.08 6.29
N SER A 185 -4.21 -6.75 7.09
CA SER A 185 -5.52 -7.40 7.09
C SER A 185 -6.13 -7.58 5.70
N ASN A 186 -6.18 -6.51 4.90
CA ASN A 186 -6.70 -6.56 3.53
C ASN A 186 -5.93 -7.52 2.62
N ASP A 187 -4.61 -7.61 2.79
CA ASP A 187 -3.77 -8.49 1.96
C ASP A 187 -3.99 -9.96 2.35
N LEU A 188 -4.21 -10.23 3.65
CA LEU A 188 -4.51 -11.57 4.16
C LEU A 188 -5.88 -12.05 3.71
N GLU A 189 -6.89 -11.17 3.72
CA GLU A 189 -8.23 -11.47 3.21
C GLU A 189 -8.18 -11.81 1.71
N HIS A 190 -7.50 -10.98 0.91
CA HIS A 190 -7.32 -11.25 -0.52
C HIS A 190 -6.60 -12.58 -0.77
N LEU A 191 -5.52 -12.85 -0.04
CA LEU A 191 -4.79 -14.12 -0.16
C LEU A 191 -5.67 -15.33 0.19
N SER A 192 -6.49 -15.22 1.24
CA SER A 192 -7.40 -16.31 1.62
C SER A 192 -8.41 -16.63 0.51
N PHE A 193 -8.96 -15.60 -0.12
CA PHE A 193 -9.86 -15.74 -1.26
C PHE A 193 -9.15 -16.39 -2.46
N GLU A 194 -7.93 -15.93 -2.81
CA GLU A 194 -7.14 -16.53 -3.90
C GLU A 194 -6.84 -18.02 -3.65
N ILE A 195 -6.51 -18.38 -2.40
CA ILE A 195 -6.27 -19.77 -2.00
C ILE A 195 -7.55 -20.60 -2.18
N ASP A 196 -8.72 -20.08 -1.79
CA ASP A 196 -9.99 -20.81 -1.90
C ASP A 196 -10.40 -21.01 -3.36
N VAL A 197 -10.20 -20.00 -4.22
CA VAL A 197 -10.40 -20.11 -5.67
C VAL A 197 -9.45 -21.16 -6.27
N ALA A 198 -8.17 -21.15 -5.89
CA ALA A 198 -7.20 -22.13 -6.37
C ALA A 198 -7.53 -23.56 -5.92
N LYS A 199 -7.97 -23.76 -4.67
CA LYS A 199 -8.44 -25.06 -4.18
C LYS A 199 -9.65 -25.54 -4.97
N HIS A 200 -10.60 -24.66 -5.25
CA HIS A 200 -11.80 -24.99 -6.01
C HIS A 200 -11.44 -25.41 -7.44
N SER A 201 -10.57 -24.67 -8.14
CA SER A 201 -10.17 -24.99 -9.50
C SER A 201 -9.42 -26.33 -9.60
N ILE A 202 -8.53 -26.62 -8.64
CA ILE A 202 -7.85 -27.92 -8.54
C ILE A 202 -8.85 -29.05 -8.31
N LYS A 203 -9.83 -28.84 -7.43
CA LYS A 203 -10.89 -29.83 -7.17
C LYS A 203 -11.69 -30.10 -8.44
N THR A 204 -12.20 -29.06 -9.10
CA THR A 204 -12.95 -29.18 -10.36
C THR A 204 -12.13 -29.88 -11.45
N ALA A 205 -10.85 -29.55 -11.61
CA ALA A 205 -9.98 -30.20 -12.58
C ALA A 205 -9.78 -31.70 -12.28
N ASN A 206 -9.66 -32.07 -11.00
CA ASN A 206 -9.57 -33.47 -10.58
C ASN A 206 -10.89 -34.21 -10.79
N ASP A 207 -12.03 -33.58 -10.50
CA ASP A 207 -13.36 -34.15 -10.71
C ASP A 207 -13.60 -34.42 -12.20
N ILE A 208 -13.30 -33.47 -13.10
CA ILE A 208 -13.35 -33.65 -14.56
C ILE A 208 -12.45 -34.81 -15.01
N LYS A 209 -11.23 -34.89 -14.47
CA LYS A 209 -10.29 -35.98 -14.79
C LYS A 209 -10.80 -37.35 -14.32
N ASN A 210 -11.48 -37.40 -13.18
CA ASN A 210 -12.04 -38.63 -12.63
C ASN A 210 -13.29 -39.08 -13.40
N GLU A 211 -14.15 -38.15 -13.79
CA GLU A 211 -15.30 -38.41 -14.68
C GLU A 211 -14.82 -38.93 -16.04
N ALA A 212 -13.82 -38.29 -16.65
CA ALA A 212 -13.21 -38.74 -17.90
C ALA A 212 -12.53 -40.10 -17.80
N ARG A 213 -12.10 -40.53 -16.61
CA ARG A 213 -11.54 -41.89 -16.36
C ARG A 213 -12.63 -42.94 -16.17
N GLN A 214 -13.78 -42.55 -15.63
CA GLN A 214 -14.92 -43.44 -15.41
C GLN A 214 -15.76 -43.64 -16.67
N SER A 215 -15.73 -42.70 -17.61
CA SER A 215 -16.48 -42.76 -18.87
C SER A 215 -15.77 -43.49 -20.03
N VAL A 216 -14.60 -44.11 -19.83
CA VAL A 216 -13.93 -44.93 -20.86
C VAL A 216 -14.46 -46.37 -20.78
N PRO A 217 -15.24 -46.87 -21.77
CA PRO A 217 -15.62 -48.28 -21.80
C PRO A 217 -14.38 -49.12 -22.08
N LEU A 218 -14.18 -50.22 -21.34
CA LEU A 218 -13.14 -51.20 -21.65
C LEU A 218 -13.23 -51.61 -23.13
N PRO A 219 -12.12 -51.63 -23.90
CA PRO A 219 -12.14 -52.20 -25.23
C PRO A 219 -12.52 -53.67 -25.12
N LYS A 220 -13.67 -54.06 -25.68
CA LYS A 220 -14.01 -55.46 -25.88
C LYS A 220 -12.97 -56.05 -26.82
N ASN A 221 -12.25 -57.03 -26.28
CA ASN A 221 -11.28 -57.85 -26.99
C ASN A 221 -12.00 -58.62 -28.11
N THR A 222 -11.85 -58.18 -29.36
CA THR A 222 -12.12 -59.00 -30.54
C THR A 222 -11.02 -58.77 -31.57
N ALA A 223 -10.20 -59.82 -31.72
CA ALA A 223 -9.48 -60.26 -32.90
C ALA A 223 -8.35 -59.40 -33.49
N LYS A 224 -7.30 -60.15 -33.88
CA LYS A 224 -6.04 -59.80 -34.54
C LYS A 224 -6.19 -58.96 -35.83
N PRO A 225 -5.10 -58.30 -36.28
CA PRO A 225 -5.14 -57.24 -37.28
C PRO A 225 -5.09 -57.77 -38.71
N GLU A 226 -5.79 -57.10 -39.60
CA GLU A 226 -5.59 -57.21 -41.05
C GLU A 226 -5.27 -55.81 -41.58
N VAL A 227 -4.03 -55.66 -42.08
CA VAL A 227 -3.52 -54.45 -42.73
C VAL A 227 -3.91 -54.53 -44.20
N PRO A 228 -4.46 -53.44 -44.79
CA PRO A 228 -3.79 -52.94 -45.98
C PRO A 228 -3.72 -51.40 -46.06
N ALA A 229 -2.53 -50.95 -46.43
CA ALA A 229 -2.18 -49.84 -47.31
C ALA A 229 -2.86 -48.46 -47.14
N ALA A 230 -2.04 -47.48 -46.75
CA ALA A 230 -2.26 -46.05 -47.01
C ALA A 230 -2.36 -45.77 -48.52
N PRO A 231 -2.96 -44.63 -48.92
CA PRO A 231 -2.11 -43.47 -49.09
C PRO A 231 -2.67 -42.15 -48.53
N SER A 232 -1.68 -41.33 -48.15
CA SER A 232 -1.68 -39.90 -47.88
C SER A 232 -2.62 -39.06 -48.73
N HIS A 233 -3.37 -38.16 -48.10
CA HIS A 233 -3.55 -36.74 -48.44
C HIS A 233 -4.68 -36.17 -47.58
N PHE A 234 -4.37 -35.32 -46.59
CA PHE A 234 -5.38 -34.39 -46.05
C PHE A 234 -4.77 -33.02 -45.76
N VAL A 235 -5.43 -32.04 -46.36
CA VAL A 235 -5.14 -30.62 -46.44
C VAL A 235 -5.70 -29.92 -45.21
N HIS A 236 -4.95 -28.95 -44.67
CA HIS A 236 -5.43 -28.02 -43.65
C HIS A 236 -6.54 -27.12 -44.21
N THR A 237 -7.68 -27.06 -43.52
CA THR A 237 -8.57 -25.90 -43.59
C THR A 237 -8.98 -25.49 -42.18
N GLU A 238 -8.43 -24.36 -41.74
CA GLU A 238 -9.01 -23.51 -40.70
C GLU A 238 -10.13 -22.69 -41.33
N THR A 239 -11.26 -22.52 -40.65
CA THR A 239 -12.17 -21.39 -40.93
C THR A 239 -13.03 -21.05 -39.72
N ASN A 240 -12.73 -19.87 -39.17
CA ASN A 240 -13.63 -18.76 -38.84
C ASN A 240 -14.95 -19.03 -38.10
N ALA A 241 -14.99 -18.56 -36.85
CA ALA A 241 -16.18 -17.94 -36.28
C ALA A 241 -15.78 -16.92 -35.19
N ASN A 242 -15.40 -15.71 -35.59
CA ASN A 242 -15.36 -14.58 -34.66
C ASN A 242 -15.73 -13.29 -35.40
N LYS A 243 -17.01 -12.89 -35.25
CA LYS A 243 -17.57 -11.56 -35.56
C LYS A 243 -19.06 -11.58 -35.22
N ARG A 244 -19.40 -11.26 -33.97
CA ARG A 244 -20.71 -10.76 -33.54
C ARG A 244 -20.70 -10.53 -32.02
N ALA A 245 -20.42 -9.30 -31.60
CA ALA A 245 -20.91 -8.72 -30.34
C ALA A 245 -20.34 -7.30 -30.19
N GLU A 246 -20.74 -6.41 -31.08
CA GLU A 246 -20.68 -4.96 -30.86
C GLU A 246 -22.00 -4.42 -31.40
N GLU A 247 -23.01 -4.30 -30.52
CA GLU A 247 -24.11 -3.32 -30.57
C GLU A 247 -25.18 -3.72 -29.55
N GLU A 248 -25.13 -3.06 -28.39
CA GLU A 248 -26.17 -2.83 -27.38
C GLU A 248 -25.37 -2.23 -26.21
N GLU A 249 -25.54 -1.01 -25.70
CA GLU A 249 -26.74 -0.20 -25.60
C GLU A 249 -26.29 1.19 -25.11
N LYS A 250 -26.71 2.27 -25.78
CA LYS A 250 -26.95 3.58 -25.15
C LYS A 250 -28.44 3.57 -24.84
N THR A 251 -28.91 3.92 -23.65
CA THR A 251 -29.23 5.30 -23.28
C THR A 251 -29.79 5.28 -21.87
N GLU A 252 -29.30 6.13 -20.96
CA GLU A 252 -30.18 6.92 -20.09
C GLU A 252 -29.38 7.96 -19.30
N SER A 253 -29.96 9.15 -19.23
CA SER A 253 -29.45 10.31 -18.52
C SER A 253 -30.61 10.93 -17.77
N GLN A 254 -30.48 11.15 -16.46
CA GLN A 254 -30.72 12.42 -15.75
C GLN A 254 -30.75 12.28 -14.20
N GLN A 255 -30.36 13.37 -13.53
CA GLN A 255 -30.60 13.79 -12.13
C GLN A 255 -29.71 13.30 -10.95
N GLN A 256 -28.64 14.08 -10.73
CA GLN A 256 -28.31 14.84 -9.51
C GLN A 256 -28.68 14.27 -8.11
N THR A 257 -27.68 13.78 -7.37
CA THR A 257 -27.43 14.11 -5.94
C THR A 257 -25.96 13.78 -5.58
N GLY A 258 -25.30 14.60 -4.74
CA GLY A 258 -23.88 14.43 -4.36
C GLY A 258 -23.62 13.15 -3.53
N PRO A 259 -22.36 12.70 -3.40
CA PRO A 259 -22.06 11.43 -2.75
C PRO A 259 -22.39 11.48 -1.24
N ARG A 260 -23.42 10.72 -0.84
CA ARG A 260 -23.69 10.35 0.55
C ARG A 260 -23.09 8.98 0.82
N TYR A 261 -22.26 8.87 1.85
CA TYR A 261 -21.78 7.58 2.34
C TYR A 261 -22.72 7.06 3.42
N SER A 262 -23.41 5.97 3.16
CA SER A 262 -24.18 5.19 4.13
C SER A 262 -23.41 3.94 4.50
N ILE A 263 -23.11 3.78 5.79
CA ILE A 263 -22.55 2.55 6.33
C ILE A 263 -23.74 1.61 6.56
N ASN A 264 -23.77 0.46 5.88
CA ASN A 264 -24.78 -0.56 6.13
C ASN A 264 -24.44 -1.27 7.45
N THR A 265 -24.97 -0.76 8.56
CA THR A 265 -25.10 -1.50 9.80
C THR A 265 -26.48 -2.16 9.81
N HIS A 266 -26.56 -3.44 10.15
CA HIS A 266 -27.81 -4.21 10.21
C HIS A 266 -28.70 -3.83 11.42
N THR A 267 -28.81 -2.54 11.71
CA THR A 267 -29.65 -1.95 12.76
C THR A 267 -30.34 -0.73 12.15
N LYS A 268 -31.67 -0.61 12.29
CA LYS A 268 -32.52 0.45 11.71
C LYS A 268 -32.28 1.85 12.32
N GLU A 269 -31.04 2.28 12.46
CA GLU A 269 -30.71 3.64 12.89
C GLU A 269 -29.60 4.22 12.02
N LYS A 270 -29.93 5.28 11.29
CA LYS A 270 -29.01 5.98 10.40
C LYS A 270 -28.03 6.79 11.24
N VAL A 271 -26.89 6.20 11.57
CA VAL A 271 -25.84 6.89 12.35
C VAL A 271 -25.03 7.80 11.41
N GLU A 272 -25.25 9.11 11.51
CA GLU A 272 -24.42 10.12 10.85
C GLU A 272 -23.22 10.47 11.75
N ILE A 273 -22.00 10.24 11.26
CA ILE A 273 -20.76 10.54 11.98
C ILE A 273 -20.18 11.87 11.45
N PRO A 274 -20.19 12.95 12.25
CA PRO A 274 -19.55 14.20 11.85
C PRO A 274 -18.02 14.08 11.86
N ILE A 275 -17.37 14.63 10.83
CA ILE A 275 -15.90 14.70 10.71
C ILE A 275 -15.43 16.05 11.25
N TYR A 276 -14.55 16.06 12.26
CA TYR A 276 -13.96 17.28 12.82
C TYR A 276 -12.63 17.61 12.13
N THR A 277 -12.49 18.85 11.68
CA THR A 277 -11.33 19.28 10.87
C THR A 277 -10.22 19.89 11.71
N THR A 278 -10.52 20.25 12.97
CA THR A 278 -9.55 20.83 13.91
C THR A 278 -9.61 20.17 15.28
N ARG A 279 -8.51 20.29 16.05
CA ARG A 279 -8.40 19.72 17.40
C ARG A 279 -9.36 20.40 18.38
N GLU A 280 -9.64 21.69 18.20
CA GLU A 280 -10.63 22.43 19.00
C GLU A 280 -12.06 21.97 18.73
N GLU A 281 -12.42 21.72 17.47
CA GLU A 281 -13.75 21.20 17.11
C GLU A 281 -14.01 19.84 17.75
N ARG A 282 -13.00 18.96 17.75
CA ARG A 282 -13.09 17.63 18.38
C ARG A 282 -13.27 17.76 19.90
N TYR A 283 -12.50 18.64 20.54
CA TYR A 283 -12.58 18.85 22.00
C TYR A 283 -13.94 19.44 22.43
N LYS A 284 -14.46 20.41 21.68
CA LYS A 284 -15.81 20.99 21.93
C LYS A 284 -16.92 19.96 21.73
N ALA A 285 -16.77 19.04 20.77
CA ALA A 285 -17.75 17.98 20.53
C ALA A 285 -17.73 16.89 21.61
N GLU A 286 -16.56 16.53 22.12
CA GLU A 286 -16.39 15.56 23.21
C GLU A 286 -17.01 16.07 24.51
N ASN A 287 -16.76 17.35 24.86
CA ASN A 287 -17.39 17.98 26.03
C ASN A 287 -18.92 18.10 25.93
N ARG A 288 -19.48 18.25 24.72
CA ARG A 288 -20.93 18.29 24.52
C ARG A 288 -21.61 16.92 24.70
N ARG A 289 -20.88 15.83 24.45
CA ARG A 289 -21.38 14.46 24.66
C ARG A 289 -21.30 14.03 26.12
N SER A 290 -20.34 14.54 26.88
CA SER A 290 -20.22 14.26 28.32
C SER A 290 -21.30 14.93 29.18
N ASN A 291 -22.02 15.92 28.65
CA ASN A 291 -23.06 16.70 29.34
C ASN A 291 -24.50 16.37 28.88
N ARG A 292 -24.69 15.27 28.14
CA ARG A 292 -26.01 14.73 27.76
C ARG A 292 -26.12 13.30 28.28
#